data_AF-U2C8I5-F1
#
_entry.id   AF-U2C8I5-F1
#
_cell.length_a   1.000
_cell.length_b   1.000
_cell.length_c   1.000
_cell.angle_alpha   90.00
_cell.angle_beta   90.00
_cell.angle_gamma   90.00
#
_symmetry.space_group_name_H-M   'P 1'
#
loop_
_entity.id
_entity.type
_entity.pdbx_description
1 polymer ?
#
loop_
_entity_poly.entity_id
_entity_poly.type
_entity_poly.pdbx_seq_one_letter_code
_entity_poly.pdbx_strand_id
1 'polypeptide(L)'
;MNNSLIIHITISLFSLSGLLIYYYAFRLGRKKYEFKMETVSRLPEKLYFLSVYPALIWYVLPFVEQPRIHGLYDWLDGRFTLFNVIYVLLSAGFFVYFFCIWGKKSVSQNIEATKSAFYAPSRLLTDGLYARIQHPMIIGDLLGHFSLVLLAGGIYTCALFPLYIFIDLCMIKIQVKYSLEPYFKAELSVYRKKTPALLDRELMCIALFMLALFVSNYLIYNDII
;
A
#
# COMPACT_ATOMS: atom_id res chain seq x y z
N MET A 1 3.35 29.49 -4.02
CA MET A 1 3.23 28.10 -3.50
C MET A 1 4.63 27.54 -3.39
N ASN A 2 5.01 26.90 -2.28
CA ASN A 2 6.36 26.37 -2.09
C ASN A 2 6.71 25.39 -3.23
N ASN A 3 7.87 25.54 -3.88
CA ASN A 3 8.31 24.67 -4.98
C ASN A 3 8.29 23.19 -4.58
N SER A 4 8.67 22.89 -3.33
CA SER A 4 8.65 21.53 -2.80
C SER A 4 7.24 20.95 -2.72
N LEU A 5 6.22 21.77 -2.37
CA LEU A 5 4.83 21.34 -2.35
C LEU A 5 4.30 21.08 -3.77
N ILE A 6 4.65 21.94 -4.74
CA ILE A 6 4.30 21.73 -6.15
C ILE A 6 4.84 20.38 -6.64
N ILE A 7 6.11 20.08 -6.35
CA ILE A 7 6.74 18.81 -6.73
C ILE A 7 5.96 17.62 -6.13
N HIS A 8 5.63 17.68 -4.84
CA HIS A 8 4.86 16.63 -4.16
C HIS A 8 3.50 16.41 -4.80
N ILE A 9 2.76 17.49 -5.09
CA ILE A 9 1.45 17.41 -5.75
C ILE A 9 1.60 16.80 -7.15
N THR A 10 2.54 17.30 -7.95
CA THR A 10 2.76 16.82 -9.33
C THR A 10 3.13 15.34 -9.36
N ILE A 11 4.07 14.89 -8.52
CA ILE A 11 4.49 13.49 -8.45
C ILE A 11 3.33 12.60 -7.96
N SER A 12 2.59 13.07 -6.94
CA SER A 12 1.45 12.32 -6.40
C SER A 12 0.32 12.19 -7.44
N LEU A 13 0.02 13.25 -8.20
CA LEU A 13 -0.93 13.21 -9.30
C LEU A 13 -0.45 12.31 -10.45
N PHE A 14 0.84 12.34 -10.77
CA PHE A 14 1.42 11.44 -11.77
C PHE A 14 1.24 9.96 -11.39
N SER A 15 1.34 9.64 -10.09
CA SER A 15 1.13 8.27 -9.58
C SER A 15 -0.29 7.72 -9.87
N LEU A 16 -1.30 8.58 -10.04
CA LEU A 16 -2.64 8.16 -10.46
C LEU A 16 -2.66 7.49 -11.83
N SER A 17 -1.74 7.86 -12.74
CA SER A 17 -1.72 7.27 -14.08
C SER A 17 -1.39 5.77 -14.05
N GLY A 18 -0.83 5.26 -12.94
CA GLY A 18 -0.60 3.84 -12.74
C GLY A 18 -1.88 3.04 -12.59
N LEU A 19 -2.98 3.66 -12.13
CA LEU A 19 -4.31 3.05 -12.11
C LEU A 19 -4.80 2.72 -13.52
N LEU A 20 -4.52 3.58 -14.51
CA LEU A 20 -4.89 3.33 -15.89
C LEU A 20 -4.14 2.10 -16.42
N ILE A 21 -2.84 2.02 -16.17
CA ILE A 21 -2.01 0.88 -16.56
C ILE A 21 -2.51 -0.40 -15.88
N TYR A 22 -2.77 -0.35 -14.57
CA TYR A 22 -3.30 -1.46 -13.78
C TYR A 22 -4.66 -1.93 -14.32
N TYR A 23 -5.57 -0.99 -14.61
CA TYR A 23 -6.87 -1.28 -15.21
C TYR A 23 -6.73 -2.00 -16.55
N TYR A 24 -5.87 -1.51 -17.45
CA TYR A 24 -5.64 -2.15 -18.75
C TYR A 24 -5.01 -3.54 -18.59
N ALA A 25 -4.07 -3.70 -17.67
CA ALA A 25 -3.46 -5.00 -17.37
C ALA A 25 -4.53 -6.05 -17.02
N PHE A 26 -5.42 -5.73 -16.06
CA PHE A 26 -6.48 -6.64 -15.63
C PHE A 26 -7.58 -6.84 -16.69
N ARG A 27 -7.95 -5.78 -17.42
CA ARG A 27 -8.95 -5.87 -18.50
C ARG A 27 -8.46 -6.77 -19.64
N LEU A 28 -7.21 -6.62 -20.06
CA LEU A 28 -6.60 -7.46 -21.11
C LEU A 28 -6.34 -8.88 -20.61
N GLY A 29 -5.87 -9.02 -19.37
CA GLY A 29 -5.69 -10.30 -18.69
C GLY A 29 -6.98 -11.11 -18.72
N ARG A 30 -8.11 -10.53 -18.30
CA ARG A 30 -9.43 -11.18 -18.37
C ARG A 30 -9.78 -11.65 -19.78
N LYS A 31 -9.68 -10.78 -20.79
CA LYS A 31 -10.00 -11.15 -22.18
C LYS A 31 -9.18 -12.35 -22.66
N LYS A 32 -7.89 -12.37 -22.34
CA LYS A 32 -6.99 -13.48 -22.72
C LYS A 32 -7.49 -14.82 -22.20
N TYR A 33 -7.97 -14.88 -20.95
CA TYR A 33 -8.52 -16.10 -20.35
C TYR A 33 -9.92 -16.45 -20.87
N GLU A 34 -10.81 -15.46 -21.06
CA GLU A 34 -12.16 -15.68 -21.59
C GLU A 34 -12.13 -16.26 -23.02
N PHE A 35 -11.24 -15.77 -23.88
CA PHE A 35 -11.17 -16.17 -25.29
C PHE A 35 -10.17 -17.29 -25.60
N LYS A 36 -9.53 -17.89 -24.57
CA LYS A 36 -8.50 -18.93 -24.71
C LYS A 36 -7.48 -18.61 -25.82
N MET A 37 -7.03 -17.36 -25.91
CA MET A 37 -6.13 -16.95 -27.00
C MET A 37 -4.75 -17.60 -26.77
N GLU A 38 -4.48 -18.68 -27.48
CA GLU A 38 -3.23 -19.48 -27.42
C GLU A 38 -2.01 -18.72 -27.93
N THR A 39 -2.18 -17.64 -28.70
CA THR A 39 -1.10 -16.72 -29.07
C THR A 39 -0.85 -15.72 -27.94
N VAL A 40 -0.14 -16.21 -26.92
CA VAL A 40 0.05 -15.59 -25.60
C VAL A 40 0.90 -14.31 -25.69
N SER A 41 0.26 -13.16 -25.90
CA SER A 41 0.88 -11.89 -25.56
C SER A 41 1.15 -11.84 -24.03
N ARG A 42 2.41 -11.58 -23.64
CA ARG A 42 2.81 -11.28 -22.26
C ARG A 42 2.51 -9.82 -21.86
N LEU A 43 1.80 -9.07 -22.71
CA LEU A 43 1.50 -7.67 -22.47
C LEU A 43 0.75 -7.41 -21.15
N PRO A 44 -0.30 -8.18 -20.76
CA PRO A 44 -0.97 -7.95 -19.49
C PRO A 44 -0.01 -8.01 -18.30
N GLU A 45 0.82 -9.06 -18.23
CA GLU A 45 1.82 -9.24 -17.17
C GLU A 45 2.82 -8.07 -17.14
N LYS A 46 3.34 -7.67 -18.31
CA LYS A 46 4.23 -6.49 -18.41
C LYS A 46 3.57 -5.22 -17.89
N LEU A 47 2.29 -4.99 -18.24
CA LEU A 47 1.53 -3.84 -17.77
C LEU A 47 1.30 -3.90 -16.25
N TYR A 48 1.04 -5.10 -15.69
CA TYR A 48 0.92 -5.27 -14.25
C TYR A 48 2.21 -4.90 -13.52
N PHE A 49 3.36 -5.41 -13.97
CA PHE A 49 4.65 -5.02 -13.38
C PHE A 49 4.96 -3.54 -13.59
N LEU A 50 4.61 -2.98 -14.74
CA LEU A 50 4.74 -1.54 -14.99
C LEU A 50 3.88 -0.74 -14.01
N SER A 51 2.68 -1.20 -13.66
CA SER A 51 1.78 -0.51 -12.74
C SER A 51 2.23 -0.50 -11.27
N VAL A 52 3.41 -1.03 -10.94
CA VAL A 52 4.02 -0.98 -9.59
C VAL A 52 4.64 0.38 -9.29
N TYR A 53 4.97 1.18 -10.32
CA TYR A 53 5.66 2.46 -10.10
C TYR A 53 4.93 3.45 -9.15
N PRO A 54 3.58 3.49 -9.01
CA PRO A 54 2.93 4.31 -8.00
C PRO A 54 3.46 3.97 -6.60
N ALA A 55 3.50 2.69 -6.21
CA ALA A 55 4.07 2.29 -4.93
C ALA A 55 5.54 2.75 -4.80
N LEU A 56 6.35 2.59 -5.85
CA LEU A 56 7.75 3.07 -5.83
C LEU A 56 7.85 4.59 -5.60
N ILE A 57 6.98 5.37 -6.23
CA ILE A 57 6.88 6.81 -5.99
C ILE A 57 6.58 7.08 -4.51
N TRP A 58 5.60 6.39 -3.94
CA TRP A 58 5.19 6.59 -2.55
C TRP A 58 6.22 6.09 -1.54
N TYR A 59 7.09 5.13 -1.90
CA TYR A 59 8.27 4.76 -1.11
C TYR A 59 9.34 5.87 -1.06
N VAL A 60 9.46 6.66 -2.14
CA VAL A 60 10.48 7.71 -2.27
C VAL A 60 10.00 9.05 -1.73
N LEU A 61 8.72 9.39 -1.90
CA LEU A 61 8.13 10.67 -1.51
C LEU A 61 8.47 11.13 -0.07
N PRO A 62 8.44 10.27 0.97
CA PRO A 62 8.80 10.66 2.32
C PRO A 62 10.20 11.27 2.43
N PHE A 63 11.13 10.93 1.55
CA PHE A 63 12.53 11.38 1.57
C PHE A 63 12.80 12.59 0.68
N VAL A 64 11.86 12.94 -0.20
CA VAL A 64 11.94 14.16 -1.02
C VAL A 64 11.86 15.39 -0.10
N GLU A 65 12.58 16.46 -0.46
CA GLU A 65 12.62 17.72 0.29
C GLU A 65 11.21 18.23 0.61
N GLN A 66 10.93 18.41 1.90
CA GLN A 66 9.65 18.88 2.44
C GLN A 66 9.85 19.31 3.90
N PRO A 67 8.90 20.06 4.49
CA PRO A 67 8.87 20.28 5.93
C PRO A 67 8.79 18.97 6.69
N ARG A 68 9.59 18.85 7.76
CA ARG A 68 9.69 17.63 8.56
C ARG A 68 9.42 17.90 10.03
N ILE A 69 8.64 17.03 10.65
CA ILE A 69 8.60 16.88 12.11
C ILE A 69 9.76 15.98 12.57
N HIS A 70 9.80 15.64 13.86
CA HIS A 70 10.87 14.78 14.36
C HIS A 70 10.89 13.41 13.69
N GLY A 71 12.08 12.89 13.42
CA GLY A 71 12.26 11.61 12.72
C GLY A 71 13.71 11.27 12.40
N LEU A 72 13.90 10.48 11.35
CA LEU A 72 15.22 9.98 10.92
C LEU A 72 16.26 11.08 10.71
N TYR A 73 15.83 12.24 10.20
CA TYR A 73 16.74 13.36 9.95
C TYR A 73 17.27 14.01 11.23
N ASP A 74 16.55 13.92 12.36
CA ASP A 74 17.13 14.34 13.65
C ASP A 74 18.33 13.48 14.03
N TRP A 75 18.25 12.16 13.81
CA TRP A 75 19.38 11.28 14.07
C TRP A 75 20.55 11.58 13.13
N LEU A 76 20.29 11.86 11.85
CA LEU A 76 21.32 12.26 10.88
C LEU A 76 22.00 13.57 11.28
N ASP A 77 21.26 14.48 11.91
CA ASP A 77 21.76 15.75 12.43
C ASP A 77 22.38 15.63 13.84
N GLY A 78 22.44 14.44 14.43
CA GLY A 78 22.99 14.20 15.76
C GLY A 78 22.07 14.59 16.93
N ARG A 79 20.78 14.86 16.68
CA ARG A 79 19.78 15.24 17.69
C ARG A 79 19.08 14.01 18.28
N PHE A 80 19.62 13.50 19.40
CA PHE A 80 19.09 12.33 20.09
C PHE A 80 18.37 12.68 21.39
N THR A 81 17.06 12.92 21.32
CA THR A 81 16.19 12.96 22.51
C THR A 81 15.57 11.58 22.75
N LEU A 82 15.17 11.28 23.98
CA LEU A 82 14.50 10.01 24.30
C LEU A 82 13.25 9.80 23.43
N PHE A 83 12.45 10.85 23.25
CA PHE A 83 11.26 10.83 22.39
C PHE A 83 11.63 10.49 20.94
N ASN A 84 12.60 11.20 20.35
CA ASN A 84 13.03 10.96 18.96
C ASN A 84 13.55 9.55 18.77
N VAL A 85 14.31 9.03 19.75
CA VAL A 85 14.83 7.67 19.69
C VAL A 85 13.70 6.64 19.64
N ILE A 86 12.73 6.74 20.56
CA ILE A 86 11.57 5.85 20.60
C ILE A 86 10.75 5.96 19.31
N TYR A 87 10.47 7.18 18.86
CA TYR A 87 9.67 7.44 17.66
C TYR A 87 10.29 6.84 16.40
N VAL A 88 11.60 7.04 16.19
CA VAL A 88 12.33 6.47 15.04
C VAL A 88 12.35 4.95 15.11
N LEU A 89 12.62 4.35 16.27
CA LEU A 89 12.63 2.89 16.44
C LEU A 89 11.26 2.26 16.19
N LEU A 90 10.18 2.87 16.69
CA LEU A 90 8.82 2.40 16.43
C LEU A 90 8.47 2.50 14.94
N SER A 91 8.76 3.64 14.31
CA SER A 91 8.47 3.86 12.88
C SER A 91 9.24 2.88 11.99
N ALA A 92 10.53 2.67 12.26
CA ALA A 92 11.34 1.67 11.57
C ALA A 92 10.85 0.24 11.83
N GLY A 93 10.47 -0.06 13.07
CA GLY A 93 9.90 -1.36 13.46
C GLY A 93 8.61 -1.68 12.71
N PHE A 94 7.69 -0.71 12.60
CA PHE A 94 6.48 -0.86 11.79
C PHE A 94 6.80 -1.09 10.31
N PHE A 95 7.76 -0.33 9.75
CA PHE A 95 8.18 -0.54 8.36
C PHE A 95 8.71 -1.96 8.15
N VAL A 96 9.65 -2.42 8.98
CA VAL A 96 10.20 -3.78 8.89
C VAL A 96 9.10 -4.83 9.02
N TYR A 97 8.17 -4.66 9.97
CA TYR A 97 7.07 -5.60 10.15
C TYR A 97 6.16 -5.65 8.92
N PHE A 98 5.62 -4.51 8.47
CA PHE A 98 4.64 -4.48 7.39
C PHE A 98 5.25 -4.77 6.02
N PHE A 99 6.44 -4.25 5.74
CA PHE A 99 7.10 -4.48 4.45
C PHE A 99 7.75 -5.87 4.39
N CYS A 100 8.64 -6.19 5.32
CA CYS A 100 9.47 -7.39 5.23
C CYS A 100 8.75 -8.66 5.70
N ILE A 101 7.93 -8.59 6.74
CA ILE A 101 7.29 -9.78 7.33
C ILE A 101 5.90 -9.99 6.73
N TRP A 102 5.01 -9.00 6.88
CA TRP A 102 3.64 -9.08 6.38
C TRP A 102 3.59 -9.08 4.84
N GLY A 103 4.33 -8.17 4.21
CA GLY A 103 4.45 -8.07 2.74
C GLY A 103 4.94 -9.37 2.13
N LYS A 104 6.08 -9.91 2.60
CA LYS A 104 6.60 -11.20 2.14
C LYS A 104 5.58 -12.33 2.28
N LYS A 105 4.90 -12.44 3.42
CA LYS A 105 3.92 -13.50 3.67
C LYS A 105 2.71 -13.39 2.73
N SER A 106 2.11 -12.21 2.63
CA SER A 106 0.93 -11.97 1.79
C SER A 106 1.23 -12.13 0.30
N VAL A 107 2.35 -11.62 -0.19
CA VAL A 107 2.82 -11.78 -1.57
C VAL A 107 3.06 -13.26 -1.90
N SER A 108 3.69 -14.02 -0.98
CA SER A 108 3.96 -15.44 -1.21
C SER A 108 2.66 -16.26 -1.37
N GLN A 109 1.65 -16.01 -0.53
CA GLN A 109 0.33 -16.64 -0.64
C GLN A 109 -0.33 -16.30 -2.00
N ASN A 110 -0.26 -15.04 -2.43
CA ASN A 110 -0.82 -14.60 -3.71
C ASN A 110 -0.12 -15.22 -4.92
N ILE A 111 1.22 -15.29 -4.90
CA ILE A 111 2.00 -15.92 -5.97
C ILE A 111 1.62 -17.40 -6.09
N GLU A 112 1.46 -18.11 -4.98
CA GLU A 112 1.08 -19.52 -5.03
C GLU A 112 -0.27 -19.74 -5.72
N ALA A 113 -1.27 -18.89 -5.43
CA ALA A 113 -2.59 -18.97 -6.06
C ALA A 113 -2.58 -18.57 -7.55
N THR A 114 -1.65 -17.69 -7.95
CA THR A 114 -1.62 -17.04 -9.28
C THR A 114 -0.52 -17.57 -10.20
N LYS A 115 0.37 -18.47 -9.73
CA LYS A 115 1.56 -18.96 -10.47
C LYS A 115 1.26 -19.56 -11.84
N SER A 116 0.15 -20.27 -11.98
CA SER A 116 -0.25 -20.91 -13.24
C SER A 116 -1.01 -19.96 -14.15
N ALA A 117 -1.73 -19.00 -13.56
CA ALA A 117 -2.57 -18.07 -14.28
C ALA A 117 -2.78 -16.79 -13.47
N PHE A 118 -2.02 -15.74 -13.83
CA PHE A 118 -1.95 -14.53 -13.00
C PHE A 118 -3.31 -13.83 -12.80
N TYR A 119 -4.13 -13.80 -13.85
CA TYR A 119 -5.44 -13.13 -13.84
C TYR A 119 -6.62 -14.10 -13.61
N ALA A 120 -6.36 -15.39 -13.51
CA ALA A 120 -7.35 -16.44 -13.26
C ALA A 120 -6.83 -17.34 -12.13
N PRO A 121 -6.83 -16.84 -10.88
CA PRO A 121 -6.24 -17.56 -9.76
C PRO A 121 -6.85 -18.95 -9.62
N SER A 122 -6.03 -19.93 -9.26
CA SER A 122 -6.43 -21.34 -9.13
C SER A 122 -7.39 -21.60 -7.98
N ARG A 123 -7.41 -20.72 -6.97
CA ARG A 123 -8.31 -20.76 -5.81
C ARG A 123 -8.53 -19.36 -5.25
N LEU A 124 -9.66 -19.16 -4.57
CA LEU A 124 -9.87 -17.99 -3.73
C LEU A 124 -9.08 -18.15 -2.42
N LEU A 125 -8.23 -17.18 -2.11
CA LEU A 125 -7.47 -17.15 -0.85
C LEU A 125 -8.38 -16.72 0.29
N THR A 126 -8.55 -17.60 1.28
CA THR A 126 -9.36 -17.36 2.48
C THR A 126 -8.67 -17.84 3.77
N ASP A 127 -7.40 -18.22 3.68
CA ASP A 127 -6.57 -18.77 4.76
C ASP A 127 -5.43 -17.83 5.18
N GLY A 128 -4.81 -18.09 6.33
CA GLY A 128 -3.68 -17.30 6.82
C GLY A 128 -4.02 -15.82 7.00
N LEU A 129 -3.28 -14.91 6.36
CA LEU A 129 -3.60 -13.48 6.42
C LEU A 129 -4.93 -13.14 5.74
N TYR A 130 -5.31 -13.90 4.72
CA TYR A 130 -6.60 -13.75 4.04
C TYR A 130 -7.76 -14.25 4.92
N ALA A 131 -7.53 -15.06 5.95
CA ALA A 131 -8.58 -15.37 6.93
C ALA A 131 -8.93 -14.15 7.81
N ARG A 132 -7.99 -13.21 7.97
CA ARG A 132 -8.16 -12.03 8.82
C ARG A 132 -8.79 -10.86 8.08
N ILE A 133 -8.28 -10.56 6.88
CA ILE A 133 -8.73 -9.44 6.03
C ILE A 133 -8.70 -9.85 4.56
N GLN A 134 -9.53 -9.23 3.71
CA GLN A 134 -9.63 -9.61 2.29
C GLN A 134 -8.42 -9.18 1.45
N HIS A 135 -7.76 -8.07 1.82
CA HIS A 135 -6.69 -7.47 1.02
C HIS A 135 -5.39 -7.25 1.82
N PRO A 136 -4.78 -8.32 2.36
CA PRO A 136 -3.61 -8.20 3.22
C PRO A 136 -2.39 -7.61 2.52
N MET A 137 -2.18 -7.86 1.22
CA MET A 137 -1.08 -7.25 0.47
C MET A 137 -1.19 -5.72 0.45
N ILE A 138 -2.37 -5.20 0.11
CA ILE A 138 -2.64 -3.76 0.03
C ILE A 138 -2.51 -3.10 1.41
N ILE A 139 -2.98 -3.76 2.46
CA ILE A 139 -2.92 -3.21 3.81
C ILE A 139 -1.50 -3.24 4.37
N GLY A 140 -0.74 -4.30 4.09
CA GLY A 140 0.68 -4.34 4.39
C GLY A 140 1.46 -3.24 3.68
N ASP A 141 1.14 -3.01 2.41
CA ASP A 141 1.78 -1.94 1.63
C ASP A 141 1.41 -0.54 2.14
N LEU A 142 0.13 -0.26 2.40
CA LEU A 142 -0.33 1.01 2.98
C LEU A 142 0.33 1.31 4.33
N LEU A 143 0.33 0.34 5.24
CA LEU A 143 0.94 0.53 6.57
C LEU A 143 2.47 0.60 6.49
N GLY A 144 3.09 -0.12 5.56
CA GLY A 144 4.52 0.01 5.25
C GLY A 144 4.88 1.42 4.77
N HIS A 145 4.15 1.95 3.81
CA HIS A 145 4.34 3.32 3.32
C HIS A 145 4.11 4.36 4.41
N PHE A 146 3.03 4.24 5.18
CA PHE A 146 2.76 5.17 6.27
C PHE A 146 3.87 5.13 7.33
N SER A 147 4.46 3.95 7.59
CA SER A 147 5.62 3.83 8.48
C SER A 147 6.82 4.63 7.99
N LEU A 148 7.03 4.77 6.68
CA LEU A 148 8.09 5.62 6.13
C LEU A 148 7.76 7.10 6.23
N VAL A 149 6.49 7.47 6.09
CA VAL A 149 6.02 8.84 6.36
C VAL A 149 6.33 9.21 7.81
N LEU A 150 6.03 8.31 8.76
CA LEU A 150 6.40 8.49 10.17
C LEU A 150 7.91 8.63 10.31
N LEU A 151 8.68 7.67 9.78
CA LEU A 151 10.12 7.60 9.92
C LEU A 151 10.82 8.85 9.39
N ALA A 152 10.43 9.34 8.22
CA ALA A 152 11.01 10.53 7.62
C ALA A 152 10.46 11.84 8.19
N GLY A 153 9.36 11.80 8.95
CA GLY A 153 8.65 12.96 9.47
C GLY A 153 8.02 13.83 8.38
N GLY A 154 7.73 13.30 7.19
CA GLY A 154 7.36 14.09 6.01
C GLY A 154 5.92 14.64 6.06
N ILE A 155 5.76 15.96 6.24
CA ILE A 155 4.45 16.60 6.38
C ILE A 155 3.66 16.59 5.06
N TYR A 156 4.30 16.93 3.94
CA TYR A 156 3.61 17.00 2.64
C TYR A 156 3.20 15.61 2.16
N THR A 157 4.07 14.61 2.31
CA THR A 157 3.71 13.23 1.98
C THR A 157 2.56 12.73 2.86
N CYS A 158 2.56 13.03 4.16
CA CYS A 158 1.45 12.67 5.05
C CYS A 158 0.13 13.33 4.61
N ALA A 159 0.15 14.62 4.29
CA ALA A 159 -1.03 15.37 3.88
C ALA A 159 -1.64 14.82 2.57
N LEU A 160 -0.79 14.33 1.65
CA LEU A 160 -1.22 13.75 0.38
C LEU A 160 -1.54 12.25 0.47
N PHE A 161 -1.21 11.59 1.58
CA PHE A 161 -1.40 10.14 1.77
C PHE A 161 -2.83 9.62 1.51
N PRO A 162 -3.92 10.38 1.76
CA PRO A 162 -5.27 9.97 1.34
C PRO A 162 -5.40 9.68 -0.17
N LEU A 163 -4.59 10.32 -1.02
CA LEU A 163 -4.54 10.02 -2.45
C LEU A 163 -3.98 8.61 -2.72
N TYR A 164 -2.97 8.20 -1.96
CA TYR A 164 -2.41 6.85 -2.07
C TYR A 164 -3.41 5.79 -1.65
N ILE A 165 -4.09 6.02 -0.53
CA ILE A 165 -5.22 5.17 -0.08
C ILE A 165 -6.27 5.05 -1.18
N PHE A 166 -6.63 6.16 -1.84
CA PHE A 166 -7.58 6.14 -2.94
C PHE A 166 -7.11 5.28 -4.13
N ILE A 167 -5.83 5.37 -4.51
CA ILE A 167 -5.22 4.53 -5.55
C ILE A 167 -5.39 3.05 -5.18
N ASP A 168 -5.01 2.66 -3.98
CA ASP A 168 -5.08 1.28 -3.53
C ASP A 168 -6.52 0.73 -3.47
N LEU A 169 -7.47 1.54 -3.01
CA LEU A 169 -8.89 1.19 -3.04
C LEU A 169 -9.41 0.97 -4.48
N CYS A 170 -8.92 1.75 -5.44
CA CYS A 170 -9.24 1.56 -6.85
C CYS A 170 -8.61 0.27 -7.40
N MET A 171 -7.35 -0.03 -7.05
CA MET A 171 -6.69 -1.28 -7.45
C MET A 171 -7.46 -2.51 -6.93
N ILE A 172 -7.93 -2.48 -5.68
CA ILE A 172 -8.80 -3.52 -5.12
C ILE A 172 -10.05 -3.73 -5.99
N LYS A 173 -10.77 -2.64 -6.31
CA LYS A 173 -11.99 -2.72 -7.13
C LYS A 173 -11.70 -3.32 -8.50
N ILE A 174 -10.59 -2.95 -9.12
CA ILE A 174 -10.17 -3.49 -10.43
C ILE A 174 -9.86 -4.98 -10.32
N GLN A 175 -9.01 -5.39 -9.38
CA GLN A 175 -8.63 -6.79 -9.19
C GLN A 175 -9.86 -7.67 -8.94
N VAL A 176 -10.74 -7.23 -8.04
CA VAL A 176 -11.99 -7.92 -7.73
C VAL A 176 -12.84 -8.13 -8.98
N LYS A 177 -13.12 -7.05 -9.73
CA LYS A 177 -14.01 -7.07 -10.90
C LYS A 177 -13.49 -7.95 -12.04
N TYR A 178 -12.18 -7.95 -12.28
CA TYR A 178 -11.59 -8.57 -13.45
C TYR A 178 -10.95 -9.93 -13.18
N SER A 179 -10.60 -10.25 -11.94
CA SER A 179 -9.86 -11.47 -11.60
C SER A 179 -10.51 -12.33 -10.52
N LEU A 180 -11.33 -11.80 -9.62
CA LEU A 180 -11.96 -12.61 -8.56
C LEU A 180 -13.42 -12.93 -8.87
N GLU A 181 -14.24 -11.91 -9.12
CA GLU A 181 -15.67 -12.08 -9.37
C GLU A 181 -16.01 -13.00 -10.56
N PRO A 182 -15.26 -13.00 -11.68
CA PRO A 182 -15.55 -13.90 -12.80
C PRO A 182 -15.45 -15.39 -12.45
N TYR A 183 -14.59 -15.77 -11.50
CA TYR A 183 -14.30 -17.17 -11.18
C TYR A 183 -14.92 -17.62 -9.84
N PHE A 184 -15.06 -16.70 -8.87
CA PHE A 184 -15.39 -17.03 -7.48
C PHE A 184 -16.61 -16.29 -6.95
N LYS A 185 -17.54 -15.80 -7.80
CA LYS A 185 -18.65 -14.93 -7.40
C LYS A 185 -19.41 -15.38 -6.14
N ALA A 186 -19.79 -16.66 -6.09
CA ALA A 186 -20.56 -17.21 -4.97
C ALA A 186 -19.71 -17.32 -3.69
N GLU A 187 -18.50 -17.89 -3.80
CA GLU A 187 -17.55 -18.04 -2.69
C GLU A 187 -17.13 -16.68 -2.12
N LEU A 188 -16.86 -15.71 -2.99
CA LEU A 188 -16.49 -14.33 -2.63
C LEU A 188 -17.60 -13.63 -1.86
N SER A 189 -18.87 -13.88 -2.20
CA SER A 189 -20.02 -13.36 -1.46
C SER A 189 -20.07 -13.92 -0.03
N VAL A 190 -19.82 -15.22 0.14
CA VAL A 190 -19.76 -15.86 1.47
C VAL A 190 -18.59 -15.32 2.28
N TYR A 191 -17.42 -15.21 1.65
CA TYR A 191 -16.19 -14.72 2.28
C TYR A 191 -16.34 -13.26 2.76
N ARG A 192 -16.91 -12.38 1.93
CA ARG A 192 -17.17 -10.97 2.27
C ARG A 192 -18.05 -10.76 3.51
N LYS A 193 -18.93 -11.71 3.82
CA LYS A 193 -19.79 -11.65 5.02
C LYS A 193 -19.04 -11.96 6.31
N LYS A 194 -17.93 -12.70 6.22
CA LYS A 194 -17.19 -13.21 7.39
C LYS A 194 -15.90 -12.43 7.64
N THR A 195 -15.32 -11.85 6.59
CA THR A 195 -13.98 -11.28 6.65
C THR A 195 -14.02 -9.79 6.29
N PRO A 196 -13.50 -8.89 7.15
CA PRO A 196 -13.44 -7.47 6.84
C PRO A 196 -12.59 -7.20 5.60
N ALA A 197 -12.97 -6.19 4.81
CA ALA A 197 -12.30 -5.90 3.54
C ALA A 197 -10.84 -5.46 3.73
N LEU A 198 -10.61 -4.58 4.71
CA LEU A 198 -9.34 -3.87 4.87
C LEU A 198 -8.72 -4.07 6.24
N LEU A 199 -9.41 -3.68 7.31
CA LEU A 199 -8.84 -3.72 8.66
C LEU A 199 -9.72 -4.58 9.57
N ASP A 200 -9.08 -5.50 10.28
CA ASP A 200 -9.66 -6.12 11.46
C ASP A 200 -9.43 -5.22 12.70
N ARG A 201 -9.91 -5.65 13.87
CA ARG A 201 -9.81 -4.86 15.10
C ARG A 201 -8.36 -4.52 15.47
N GLU A 202 -7.44 -5.48 15.33
CA GLU A 202 -6.04 -5.28 15.68
C GLU A 202 -5.37 -4.29 14.74
N LEU A 203 -5.60 -4.43 13.44
CA LEU A 203 -5.06 -3.52 12.44
C LEU A 203 -5.64 -2.12 12.56
N MET A 204 -6.91 -1.97 12.93
CA MET A 204 -7.48 -0.67 13.27
C MET A 204 -6.76 -0.03 14.46
N CYS A 205 -6.51 -0.80 15.53
CA CYS A 205 -5.75 -0.29 16.69
C CYS A 205 -4.33 0.14 16.29
N ILE A 206 -3.63 -0.66 15.46
CA ILE A 206 -2.30 -0.30 14.98
C ILE A 206 -2.34 0.97 14.13
N ALA A 207 -3.27 1.08 13.18
CA ALA A 207 -3.39 2.26 12.32
C ALA A 207 -3.70 3.53 13.14
N LEU A 208 -4.60 3.43 14.12
CA LEU A 208 -4.91 4.52 15.04
C LEU A 208 -3.71 4.90 15.91
N PHE A 209 -2.95 3.92 16.37
CA PHE A 209 -1.72 4.17 17.12
C PHE A 209 -0.66 4.87 16.28
N MET A 210 -0.45 4.43 15.03
CA MET A 210 0.46 5.10 14.09
C MET A 210 0.04 6.54 13.81
N LEU A 211 -1.27 6.78 13.64
CA LEU A 211 -1.80 8.13 13.47
C LEU A 211 -1.59 8.98 14.73
N ALA A 212 -1.85 8.43 15.91
CA ALA A 212 -1.60 9.11 17.18
C ALA A 212 -0.12 9.45 17.36
N LEU A 213 0.80 8.54 17.00
CA LEU A 213 2.23 8.80 17.01
C LEU A 213 2.60 10.01 16.12
N PHE A 214 2.07 10.08 14.90
CA PHE A 214 2.31 11.21 14.00
C PHE A 214 1.79 12.51 14.59
N VAL A 215 0.53 12.52 15.05
CA VAL A 215 -0.13 13.72 15.58
C VAL A 215 0.58 14.21 16.84
N SER A 216 0.91 13.32 17.79
CA SER A 216 1.65 13.69 18.99
C SER A 216 3.02 14.27 18.66
N ASN A 217 3.75 13.67 17.72
CA ASN A 217 5.03 14.21 17.26
C ASN A 217 4.86 15.59 16.62
N TYR A 218 3.86 15.77 15.76
CA TYR A 218 3.55 17.08 15.18
C TYR A 218 3.22 18.14 16.24
N LEU A 219 2.46 17.80 17.28
CA LEU A 219 2.14 18.73 18.36
C LEU A 219 3.37 19.11 19.19
N ILE A 220 4.22 18.13 19.52
CA ILE A 220 5.48 18.36 20.24
C ILE A 220 6.43 19.24 19.41
N TYR A 221 6.59 18.94 18.12
CA TYR A 221 7.45 19.70 17.22
C TYR A 221 7.07 21.19 17.11
N ASN A 222 5.78 21.51 17.30
CA ASN A 222 5.27 22.89 17.25
C ASN A 222 5.09 23.50 18.65
N ASP A 223 5.63 22.89 19.71
CA ASP A 223 5.52 23.35 21.10
C ASP A 223 4.05 23.58 21.56
N ILE A 224 3.11 22.79 21.05
CA ILE A 224 1.68 22.89 21.42
C ILE A 224 1.39 22.13 22.72
N ILE A 225 2.11 21.04 22.97
CA ILE A 225 2.01 20.19 24.18
C ILE A 225 3.39 19.84 24.73
#